data_AF-A0A075KC22-F1
#
_entry.id   AF-A0A075KC22-F1
#
_cell.length_a   1.000
_cell.length_b   1.000
_cell.length_c   1.000
_cell.angle_alpha   90.00
_cell.angle_beta   90.00
_cell.angle_gamma   90.00
#
_symmetry.space_group_name_H-M   'P 1'
#
loop_
_entity.id
_entity.type
_entity.pdbx_description
1 polymer ?
#
loop_
_entity_poly.entity_id
_entity_poly.type
_entity_poly.pdbx_seq_one_letter_code
_entity_poly.pdbx_strand_id
1 'polypeptide(L)' 'MTDLEIKELWEEIEQLRNKLHDIASKKGINSPEAIRASQSLDNKMNEFYRLKR' A
#
# COMPACT_ATOMS: atom_id res chain seq x y z
N MET A 1 4.79 -19.47 3.74
CA MET A 1 3.87 -18.40 4.17
C MET A 1 2.53 -19.05 4.49
N THR A 2 1.98 -18.77 5.65
CA THR A 2 0.68 -19.26 6.10
C THR A 2 -0.44 -18.38 5.52
N ASP A 3 -1.66 -18.90 5.47
CA ASP A 3 -2.83 -18.12 5.03
C ASP A 3 -3.04 -16.86 5.90
N LEU A 4 -2.58 -16.89 7.15
CA LEU A 4 -2.63 -15.76 8.08
C LEU A 4 -1.69 -14.63 7.65
N GLU A 5 -0.44 -14.95 7.32
CA GLU A 5 0.55 -13.97 6.84
C GLU A 5 0.12 -13.31 5.52
N ILE A 6 -0.52 -14.07 4.62
CA ILE A 6 -1.11 -13.53 3.37
C ILE A 6 -2.22 -12.53 3.68
N LYS A 7 -3.07 -12.85 4.65
CA LYS A 7 -4.19 -12.00 5.06
C LYS A 7 -3.69 -10.70 5.68
N GLU A 8 -2.70 -10.76 6.57
CA GLU A 8 -2.08 -9.58 7.19
C GLU A 8 -1.45 -8.65 6.15
N LEU A 9 -0.68 -9.20 5.21
CA LEU A 9 -0.13 -8.42 4.09
C LEU A 9 -1.22 -7.73 3.25
N TRP A 10 -2.35 -8.42 3.04
CA TRP A 10 -3.46 -7.86 2.29
C TRP A 10 -4.17 -6.72 3.04
N GLU A 11 -4.34 -6.86 4.36
CA GLU A 11 -4.89 -5.81 5.22
C GLU A 11 -3.98 -4.57 5.24
N GLU A 12 -2.66 -4.74 5.30
CA GLU A 12 -1.70 -3.63 5.20
C GLU A 12 -1.79 -2.89 3.85
N ILE A 13 -1.94 -3.63 2.75
CA ILE A 13 -2.13 -3.05 1.41
C ILE A 13 -3.40 -2.20 1.35
N GLU A 14 -4.51 -2.67 1.91
CA GLU A 14 -5.77 -1.91 1.96
C GLU A 14 -5.66 -0.65 2.82
N GLN A 15 -4.99 -0.73 3.97
CA GLN A 15 -4.73 0.46 4.80
C GLN A 15 -3.90 1.51 4.04
N LEU A 16 -2.87 1.07 3.31
CA LEU A 16 -2.03 1.96 2.50
C LEU A 16 -2.80 2.56 1.33
N ARG A 17 -3.69 1.82 0.67
CA ARG A 17 -4.59 2.35 -0.38
C ARG A 17 -5.50 3.45 0.16
N ASN A 18 -6.17 3.19 1.28
CA ASN A 18 -7.05 4.16 1.91
C ASN A 18 -6.29 5.43 2.31
N LYS A 19 -5.09 5.26 2.87
CA LYS A 19 -4.21 6.40 3.22
C LYS A 19 -3.78 7.20 1.99
N LEU A 20 -3.39 6.54 0.90
CA LEU A 20 -3.06 7.22 -0.35
C LEU A 20 -4.26 7.98 -0.90
N HIS A 21 -5.44 7.38 -0.91
CA HIS A 21 -6.66 8.02 -1.40
C HIS A 21 -7.01 9.27 -0.57
N ASP A 22 -6.93 9.18 0.76
CA ASP A 22 -7.16 10.31 1.66
C ASP A 22 -6.13 11.44 1.47
N ILE A 23 -4.85 11.09 1.31
CA ILE A 23 -3.80 12.09 1.07
C ILE A 23 -3.98 12.74 -0.31
N ALA A 24 -4.27 11.95 -1.34
CA ALA A 24 -4.48 12.46 -2.70
C ALA A 24 -5.70 13.36 -2.79
N SER A 25 -6.79 13.05 -2.06
CA SER A 25 -7.99 13.88 -2.03
C SER A 25 -7.78 15.20 -1.30
N LYS A 26 -6.96 15.22 -0.23
CA LYS A 26 -6.70 16.41 0.59
C LYS A 26 -5.58 17.30 0.04
N LYS A 27 -4.51 16.69 -0.47
CA LYS A 27 -3.25 17.36 -0.84
C LYS A 27 -2.97 17.35 -2.33
N GLY A 28 -3.74 16.60 -3.12
CA GLY A 28 -3.51 16.38 -4.53
C GLY A 28 -2.58 15.19 -4.81
N ILE A 29 -2.82 14.53 -5.94
CA ILE A 29 -2.13 13.31 -6.36
C ILE A 29 -0.61 13.50 -6.56
N ASN A 30 -0.19 14.72 -6.92
CA ASN A 30 1.22 15.06 -7.15
C ASN A 30 1.90 15.66 -5.91
N SER A 31 1.23 15.69 -4.76
CA SER A 31 1.87 16.17 -3.53
C SER A 31 3.02 15.24 -3.12
N PRO A 32 4.09 15.77 -2.51
CA PRO A 32 5.17 14.94 -1.97
C PRO A 32 4.68 13.83 -1.04
N GLU A 33 3.62 14.09 -0.28
CA GLU A 33 2.96 13.12 0.59
C GLU A 33 2.24 12.01 -0.18
N ALA A 34 1.50 12.35 -1.24
CA ALA A 34 0.84 11.35 -2.08
C ALA A 34 1.87 10.45 -2.78
N ILE A 35 2.97 11.05 -3.27
CA ILE A 35 4.07 10.29 -3.89
C ILE A 35 4.71 9.32 -2.87
N ARG A 36 5.01 9.78 -1.65
CA ARG A 36 5.55 8.90 -0.59
C ARG A 36 4.58 7.78 -0.19
N ALA A 37 3.29 8.08 -0.11
CA ALA A 37 2.26 7.09 0.18
C ALA A 37 2.13 6.06 -0.95
N SER A 38 2.20 6.49 -2.21
CA SER A 38 2.22 5.61 -3.39
C SER A 38 3.42 4.66 -3.37
N GLN A 39 4.62 5.19 -3.11
CA GLN A 39 5.85 4.37 -3.01
C GLN A 39 5.75 3.32 -1.89
N SER A 40 5.14 3.70 -0.76
CA SER A 40 4.94 2.78 0.37
C SER A 40 3.97 1.65 0.01
N LEU A 41 2.88 1.98 -0.69
CA LEU A 41 1.93 1.00 -1.22
C LEU A 41 2.61 0.06 -2.24
N ASP A 42 3.37 0.60 -3.18
CA ASP A 42 4.07 -0.19 -4.20
C ASP A 42 5.07 -1.17 -3.59
N ASN A 43 5.83 -0.73 -2.58
CA ASN A 43 6.76 -1.60 -1.85
C ASN A 43 6.05 -2.78 -1.20
N LYS A 44 4.91 -2.53 -0.55
CA LYS A 44 4.13 -3.56 0.13
C LYS A 44 3.45 -4.52 -0.85
N MET A 45 2.94 -4.01 -1.98
CA MET A 45 2.42 -4.87 -3.05
C MET A 45 3.53 -5.75 -3.65
N ASN A 46 4.73 -5.21 -3.85
CA ASN A 46 5.87 -5.98 -4.35
C ASN A 46 6.28 -7.10 -3.37
N GLU A 47 6.23 -6.84 -2.07
CA GLU A 47 6.44 -7.87 -1.03
C GLU A 47 5.42 -9.00 -1.17
N PHE A 48 4.13 -8.67 -1.25
CA PHE A 48 3.06 -9.64 -1.46
C PHE A 48 3.25 -10.46 -2.74
N TYR A 49 3.57 -9.82 -3.87
CA TYR A 49 3.78 -10.51 -5.14
C TYR A 49 5.01 -11.41 -5.15
N ARG A 50 6.09 -11.02 -4.47
CA ARG A 50 7.28 -11.87 -4.31
C ARG A 50 6.98 -13.14 -3.52
N LEU A 51 6.14 -13.01 -2.49
CA LEU A 51 5.79 -14.13 -1.62
C LEU A 51 4.74 -15.06 -2.24
N LYS A 52 3.95 -14.58 -3.21
CA LYS A 52 3.02 -15.40 -4.00
C LYS A 52 3.66 -16.16 -5.16
N ARG A 53 4.93 -15.91 -5.48
CA ARG A 53 5.67 -16.52 -6.59
C ARG A 53 6.41 -17.76 -6.14
#